data_AF-A0A2J7Z150-F1
#
_entry.id   AF-A0A2J7Z150-F1
#
_cell.length_a   1.000
_cell.length_b   1.000
_cell.length_c   1.000
_cell.angle_alpha   90.00
_cell.angle_beta   90.00
_cell.angle_gamma   90.00
#
_symmetry.space_group_name_H-M   'P 1'
#
loop_
_entity.id
_entity.type
_entity.pdbx_description
1 polymer ?
#
loop_
_entity_poly.entity_id
_entity_poly.type
_entity_poly.pdbx_seq_one_letter_code
_entity_poly.pdbx_strand_id
1 'polypeptide(L)'
;MAALADAGFTETLDWRPVRFVLTDPHRREIDLHPLIFAKDGSALQASTEPEHPFFYPASCFVTGTILTTAVPCLSPEQQVYFHQGYEPADRDRHDMAQLRQAFGIATHF
;
A
#
# COMPACT_ATOMS: atom_id res chain seq x y z
N MET A 1 16.80 -2.39 -5.63
CA MET A 1 16.47 -2.88 -6.98
C MET A 1 17.12 -4.22 -7.31
N ALA A 2 18.40 -4.46 -6.99
CA ALA A 2 19.10 -5.72 -7.31
C ALA A 2 18.30 -6.98 -6.94
N ALA A 3 17.79 -7.09 -5.72
CA ALA A 3 17.01 -8.26 -5.30
C ALA A 3 15.75 -8.55 -6.15
N LEU A 4 15.05 -7.52 -6.63
CA LEU A 4 13.88 -7.70 -7.50
C LEU A 4 14.30 -8.03 -8.94
N ALA A 5 15.38 -7.42 -9.42
CA ALA A 5 15.96 -7.74 -10.72
C ALA A 5 16.46 -9.19 -10.77
N ASP A 6 17.14 -9.66 -9.72
CA ASP A 6 17.61 -11.04 -9.58
C ASP A 6 16.43 -12.04 -9.53
N ALA A 7 15.27 -11.60 -9.04
CA ALA A 7 14.02 -12.37 -9.07
C ALA A 7 13.26 -12.29 -10.42
N GLY A 8 13.81 -11.60 -11.42
CA GLY A 8 13.26 -11.50 -12.77
C GLY A 8 12.27 -10.37 -12.99
N PHE A 9 12.12 -9.45 -12.03
CA PHE A 9 11.25 -8.28 -12.19
C PHE A 9 11.95 -7.15 -12.93
N THR A 10 11.25 -6.56 -13.90
CA THR A 10 11.71 -5.39 -14.66
C THR A 10 10.70 -4.25 -14.54
N GLU A 11 11.17 -3.01 -14.51
CA GLU A 11 10.30 -1.82 -14.47
C GLU A 11 9.45 -1.73 -15.74
N THR A 12 8.14 -1.58 -15.58
CA THR A 12 7.15 -1.49 -16.67
C THR A 12 6.34 -0.20 -16.64
N LEU A 13 6.34 0.51 -15.51
CA LEU A 13 5.72 1.82 -15.35
C LEU A 13 6.58 2.68 -14.40
N ASP A 14 6.87 3.92 -14.79
CA ASP A 14 7.57 4.88 -13.92
C ASP A 14 6.78 6.18 -13.79
N TRP A 15 6.17 6.39 -12.62
CA TRP A 15 5.50 7.62 -12.21
C TRP A 15 6.17 8.23 -10.97
N ARG A 16 7.49 8.02 -10.78
CA ARG A 16 8.19 8.60 -9.64
C ARG A 16 8.05 10.14 -9.64
N PRO A 17 7.88 10.75 -8.45
CA PRO A 17 8.03 10.15 -7.12
C PRO A 17 6.78 9.42 -6.56
N VAL A 18 5.66 9.37 -7.27
CA VAL A 18 4.38 8.84 -6.76
C VAL A 18 4.41 7.34 -6.56
N ARG A 19 4.77 6.60 -7.62
CA ARG A 19 4.89 5.14 -7.63
C ARG A 19 5.62 4.67 -8.89
N PHE A 20 6.00 3.41 -8.92
CA PHE A 20 6.49 2.73 -10.11
C PHE A 20 6.18 1.24 -10.01
N VAL A 21 5.98 0.58 -11.15
CA VAL A 21 5.58 -0.82 -11.21
C VAL A 21 6.71 -1.63 -11.83
N LEU A 22 6.98 -2.79 -11.24
CA LEU A 22 7.76 -3.83 -11.86
C LEU A 22 6.89 -5.03 -12.19
N THR A 23 7.16 -5.66 -13.32
CA THR A 23 6.47 -6.86 -13.77
C THR A 23 7.49 -7.95 -14.10
N ASP A 24 7.15 -9.19 -13.79
CA ASP A 24 7.94 -10.36 -14.19
C ASP A 24 7.42 -11.00 -15.50
N PRO A 25 8.15 -11.97 -16.09
CA PRO A 25 7.69 -12.66 -17.31
C PRO A 25 6.37 -13.44 -17.15
N HIS A 26 5.93 -13.71 -15.93
CA HIS A 26 4.65 -14.37 -15.63
C HIS A 26 3.51 -13.37 -15.43
N ARG A 27 3.76 -12.07 -15.68
CA ARG A 27 2.81 -10.96 -15.51
C ARG A 27 2.37 -10.72 -14.07
N ARG A 28 3.19 -11.12 -13.09
CA ARG A 28 3.01 -10.68 -11.70
C ARG A 28 3.54 -9.26 -11.57
N GLU A 29 2.80 -8.42 -10.87
CA GLU A 29 3.15 -7.01 -10.67
C GLU A 29 3.52 -6.72 -9.22
N ILE A 30 4.48 -5.82 -9.04
CA ILE A 30 4.82 -5.18 -7.77
C ILE A 30 4.67 -3.67 -7.98
N ASP A 31 3.68 -3.06 -7.34
CA ASP A 31 3.53 -1.61 -7.27
C ASP A 31 4.32 -1.07 -6.08
N LEU A 32 5.31 -0.22 -6.35
CA LEU A 32 6.20 0.33 -5.35
C LEU A 32 5.87 1.81 -5.12
N HIS A 33 5.59 2.15 -3.87
CA HIS A 33 5.24 3.49 -3.43
C HIS A 33 6.36 4.05 -2.53
N PRO A 34 7.23 4.95 -3.05
CA PRO A 34 8.29 5.56 -2.25
C PRO A 34 7.72 6.44 -1.14
N LEU A 35 8.17 6.22 0.10
CA LEU A 35 7.79 7.01 1.26
C LEU A 35 8.99 7.83 1.78
N ILE A 36 8.73 9.06 2.21
CA ILE A 36 9.69 9.90 2.95
C ILE A 36 9.26 9.89 4.42
N PHE A 37 10.07 9.25 5.27
CA PHE A 37 9.82 9.18 6.71
C PHE A 37 10.33 10.43 7.43
N ALA A 38 9.52 10.92 8.37
CA ALA A 38 9.90 11.93 9.34
C ALA A 38 10.53 11.27 10.60
N LYS A 39 11.13 12.10 11.46
CA LYS A 39 11.80 11.62 12.69
C LYS A 39 10.85 10.98 13.70
N ASP A 40 9.57 11.32 13.66
CA ASP A 40 8.52 10.77 14.53
C ASP A 40 7.96 9.44 14.01
N GLY A 41 8.45 8.94 12.87
CA GLY A 41 7.99 7.70 12.25
C GLY A 41 6.78 7.87 11.33
N SER A 42 6.19 9.07 11.23
CA SER A 42 5.21 9.35 10.18
C SER A 42 5.89 9.41 8.81
N ALA A 43 5.12 9.27 7.74
CA ALA A 43 5.65 9.37 6.39
C ALA A 43 4.72 10.12 5.43
N LEU A 44 5.32 10.62 4.36
CA LEU A 44 4.63 11.20 3.22
C LEU A 44 4.94 10.40 1.96
N GLN A 45 3.92 10.17 1.14
CA GLN A 45 4.06 9.72 -0.24
C GLN A 45 3.65 10.86 -1.17
N ALA A 46 4.40 11.07 -2.24
CA ALA A 46 3.96 11.98 -3.29
C ALA A 46 2.67 11.47 -3.94
N SER A 47 1.80 12.40 -4.34
CA SER A 47 0.62 12.11 -5.17
C SER A 47 0.76 12.82 -6.52
N THR A 48 -0.21 12.63 -7.41
CA THR A 48 -0.30 13.38 -8.68
C THR A 48 -0.64 14.85 -8.49
N GLU A 49 -1.04 15.25 -7.28
CA GLU A 49 -1.35 16.62 -6.87
C GLU A 49 -0.31 17.06 -5.83
N PRO A 50 0.75 17.79 -6.22
CA PRO A 50 1.90 18.09 -5.35
C PRO A 50 1.53 18.72 -3.99
N GLU A 51 0.46 19.50 -3.96
CA GLU A 51 -0.12 20.14 -2.77
C GLU A 51 -0.85 19.18 -1.81
N HIS A 52 -1.12 17.95 -2.25
CA HIS A 52 -1.92 16.94 -1.55
C HIS A 52 -1.20 15.58 -1.48
N PRO A 53 -0.05 15.49 -0.78
CA PRO A 53 0.62 14.21 -0.55
C PRO A 53 -0.23 13.28 0.34
N PHE A 54 -0.05 11.97 0.17
CA PHE A 54 -0.66 11.01 1.08
C PHE A 54 0.11 10.96 2.39
N PHE A 55 -0.60 11.18 3.51
CA PHE A 55 -0.03 11.13 4.84
C PHE A 55 -0.21 9.76 5.48
N TYR A 56 0.86 9.27 6.09
CA TYR A 56 0.94 8.02 6.82
C TYR A 56 1.31 8.36 8.28
N PRO A 57 0.38 8.33 9.24
CA PRO A 57 0.72 8.53 10.64
C PRO A 57 1.63 7.39 11.12
N ALA A 58 2.54 7.67 12.06
CA ALA A 58 3.47 6.64 12.57
C ALA A 58 2.75 5.37 13.07
N SER A 59 1.57 5.54 13.66
CA SER A 59 0.73 4.45 14.17
C SER A 59 0.16 3.54 13.08
N CYS A 60 0.19 3.94 11.80
CA CYS A 60 -0.30 3.07 10.73
C CYS A 60 0.71 1.99 10.34
N PHE A 61 1.99 2.13 10.68
CA PHE A 61 3.00 1.11 10.40
C PHE A 61 2.99 0.06 11.51
N VAL A 62 2.34 -1.06 11.24
CA VAL A 62 2.15 -2.17 12.19
C VAL A 62 2.80 -3.45 11.67
N THR A 63 2.60 -4.57 12.36
CA THR A 63 3.07 -5.89 11.93
C THR A 63 1.89 -6.85 11.87
N GLY A 64 1.79 -7.56 10.74
CA GLY A 64 0.87 -8.68 10.54
C GLY A 64 1.64 -10.00 10.40
N THR A 65 0.93 -11.07 10.09
CA THR A 65 1.54 -12.39 9.82
C THR A 65 0.94 -12.99 8.56
N ILE A 66 1.81 -13.41 7.63
CA ILE A 66 1.43 -14.21 6.47
C ILE A 66 1.94 -15.63 6.74
N LEU A 67 1.02 -16.57 6.89
CA LEU A 67 1.30 -17.94 7.34
C LEU A 67 2.03 -17.95 8.70
N THR A 68 3.35 -18.15 8.71
CA THR A 68 4.20 -18.15 9.92
C THR A 68 5.19 -16.99 9.94
N THR A 69 5.16 -16.13 8.92
CA THR A 69 6.12 -15.04 8.72
C THR A 69 5.51 -13.72 9.18
N ALA A 70 6.13 -13.08 10.17
CA ALA A 70 5.80 -11.72 10.56
C ALA A 70 6.23 -10.73 9.47
N VAL A 71 5.33 -9.81 9.08
CA VAL A 71 5.57 -8.84 8.01
C VAL A 71 5.15 -7.43 8.45
N PRO A 72 5.95 -6.39 8.19
CA PRO A 72 5.49 -5.01 8.32
C PRO A 72 4.34 -4.74 7.35
N CYS A 73 3.28 -4.09 7.81
CA CYS A 73 2.13 -3.74 6.98
C CYS A 73 1.44 -2.48 7.49
N LEU A 74 0.52 -1.95 6.69
CA LEU A 74 -0.34 -0.85 7.12
C LEU A 74 -1.45 -1.37 8.04
N SER A 75 -1.90 -0.52 8.97
CA SER A 75 -2.99 -0.83 9.88
C SER A 75 -4.33 -0.95 9.14
N PRO A 76 -5.31 -1.68 9.72
CA PRO A 76 -6.65 -1.77 9.17
C PRO A 76 -7.29 -0.41 8.88
N GLU A 77 -7.10 0.56 9.78
CA GLU A 77 -7.63 1.93 9.62
C GLU A 77 -7.02 2.64 8.41
N GLN A 78 -5.72 2.45 8.16
CA GLN A 78 -5.06 3.04 7.00
C GLN A 78 -5.46 2.37 5.70
N GLN A 79 -5.70 1.05 5.71
CA GLN A 79 -6.27 0.34 4.56
C GLN A 79 -7.64 0.92 4.19
N VAL A 80 -8.53 1.12 5.16
CA VAL A 80 -9.83 1.77 4.95
C VAL A 80 -9.67 3.21 4.47
N TYR A 81 -8.71 3.96 5.02
CA TYR A 81 -8.46 5.34 4.62
C TYR A 81 -8.16 5.47 3.13
N PHE A 82 -7.31 4.58 2.58
CA PHE A 82 -6.94 4.62 1.17
C PHE A 82 -8.03 4.14 0.19
N HIS A 83 -9.16 3.64 0.69
CA HIS A 83 -10.31 3.24 -0.12
C HIS A 83 -11.40 4.33 -0.25
N GLN A 84 -11.04 5.60 -0.04
CA GLN A 84 -11.98 6.74 -0.08
C GLN A 84 -11.94 7.57 -1.37
N GLY A 85 -11.06 7.24 -2.32
CA GLY A 85 -10.75 8.10 -3.48
C GLY A 85 -11.26 7.62 -4.83
N TYR A 86 -12.01 6.51 -4.90
CA TYR A 86 -12.43 5.90 -6.15
C TYR A 86 -13.71 5.06 -5.98
N GLU A 87 -14.40 4.77 -7.08
CA GLU A 87 -15.56 3.86 -7.07
C GLU A 87 -15.07 2.43 -6.81
N PRO A 88 -15.52 1.77 -5.73
CA PRO A 88 -15.00 0.47 -5.34
C PRO A 88 -15.46 -0.65 -6.28
N ALA A 89 -14.51 -1.49 -6.68
CA ALA A 89 -14.79 -2.76 -7.34
C ALA A 89 -15.27 -3.80 -6.32
N ASP A 90 -15.79 -4.93 -6.82
CA ASP A 90 -16.29 -6.02 -5.97
C ASP A 90 -15.23 -6.57 -5.01
N ARG A 91 -13.97 -6.60 -5.42
CA ARG A 91 -12.84 -7.01 -4.57
C ARG A 91 -12.64 -6.05 -3.40
N ASP A 92 -12.79 -4.75 -3.63
CA ASP A 92 -12.58 -3.74 -2.61
C ASP A 92 -13.69 -3.83 -1.57
N ARG A 93 -14.94 -4.06 -2.01
CA ARG A 93 -16.08 -4.34 -1.12
C ARG A 93 -15.88 -5.61 -0.30
N HIS A 94 -15.35 -6.66 -0.93
CA HIS A 94 -15.02 -7.91 -0.24
C HIS A 94 -13.96 -7.67 0.85
N ASP A 95 -12.87 -6.99 0.52
CA ASP A 95 -11.77 -6.71 1.44
C ASP A 95 -12.23 -5.82 2.62
N MET A 96 -13.05 -4.80 2.36
CA MET A 96 -13.64 -3.98 3.41
C MET A 96 -14.52 -4.82 4.37
N ALA A 97 -15.30 -5.76 3.84
CA ALA A 97 -16.08 -6.68 4.69
C ALA A 97 -15.17 -7.57 5.56
N GLN A 98 -14.04 -8.06 5.03
CA GLN A 98 -13.06 -8.83 5.80
C GLN A 98 -12.43 -8.00 6.92
N LEU A 99 -12.03 -6.75 6.64
CA LEU A 99 -11.47 -5.85 7.65
C LEU A 99 -12.47 -5.57 8.79
N ARG A 100 -13.73 -5.31 8.43
CA ARG A 100 -14.82 -5.11 9.40
C ARG A 100 -14.98 -6.33 10.31
N GLN A 101 -15.02 -7.53 9.73
CA GLN A 101 -15.20 -8.77 10.48
C GLN A 101 -14.01 -9.07 11.39
N ALA A 102 -12.79 -8.90 10.90
CA ALA A 102 -11.58 -9.28 11.63
C ALA A 102 -11.21 -8.29 12.74
N PHE A 103 -11.43 -6.99 12.51
CA PHE A 103 -10.94 -5.93 13.40
C PHE A 103 -12.04 -5.12 14.08
N GLY A 104 -13.32 -5.33 13.74
CA GLY A 104 -14.43 -4.59 14.32
C GLY A 104 -14.44 -3.09 13.96
N ILE A 105 -13.80 -2.72 12.84
CA ILE A 105 -13.71 -1.33 12.38
C ILE A 105 -14.83 -0.97 11.41
N ALA A 106 -15.21 0.31 11.37
CA ALA A 106 -16.06 0.83 10.31
C ALA A 106 -15.25 0.93 9.01
N THR A 107 -15.89 0.59 7.89
CA THR A 107 -15.34 0.78 6.54
C THR A 107 -16.28 1.63 5.71
N HIS A 108 -15.75 2.17 4.62
CA HIS A 108 -16.57 2.73 3.55
C HIS A 108 -17.14 1.54 2.78
N PHE A 109 -18.45 1.58 2.50
CA PHE A 109 -19.23 0.55 1.76
C PHE A 109 -19.21 -0.89 2.31
#